data_AF-A0A6P5ZWN6-F1
#
_entry.id   AF-A0A6P5ZWN6-F1
#
_cell.length_a   1.000
_cell.length_b   1.000
_cell.length_c   1.000
_cell.angle_alpha   90.00
_cell.angle_beta   90.00
_cell.angle_gamma   90.00
#
_symmetry.space_group_name_H-M   'P 1'
#
loop_
_entity.id
_entity.type
_entity.pdbx_description
1 polymer ?
#
loop_
_entity_poly.entity_id
_entity_poly.type
_entity_poly.pdbx_seq_one_letter_code
_entity_poly.pdbx_strand_id
1 'polypeptide(L)'
;MTHLLNSLPPIASFPTLAVPANTSGAGGRTQTTSLQIASASRRSQDDDYHATLKALNSKGRFPRKSLGQHYMLNSEINKQLARAANVEEDDVVLEIGSGTGSLTNVLINCGATVLAIEKDPHMVALVRERFESSDRFKVLQEDIVKCHIRSHIFPMLESRNALNASSIRAKVVSNLPFNISTDVVKLLLPMGDIFSEVVLLLQEETAVRFVESSLRTSEYRPINIFVNFYSEPEYKFSVPRTNFFPQPNVDAAVVTFKLKQASDYPSVVSTKSFFSMVNSAFSGKRKMLRRSLQHICPSNEIERALEGAGIPTTSRPEELALDDFVKLHNIIARA
;
A
#
# COMPACT_ATOMS: atom_id res chain seq x y z
N MET A 1 -12.14 -25.54 -23.79
CA MET A 1 -11.10 -24.90 -24.63
C MET A 1 -11.82 -24.23 -25.80
N THR A 2 -11.34 -23.08 -26.29
CA THR A 2 -11.88 -22.26 -27.41
C THR A 2 -13.04 -21.26 -27.20
N HIS A 3 -13.57 -21.02 -25.99
CA HIS A 3 -14.70 -20.07 -25.81
C HIS A 3 -14.46 -18.78 -24.99
N LEU A 4 -13.24 -18.54 -24.46
CA LEU A 4 -12.94 -17.34 -23.66
C LEU A 4 -12.13 -16.25 -24.39
N LEU A 5 -11.81 -16.46 -25.67
CA LEU A 5 -11.15 -15.45 -26.51
C LEU A 5 -12.12 -14.37 -27.03
N ASN A 6 -13.43 -14.61 -26.95
CA ASN A 6 -14.48 -13.69 -27.39
C ASN A 6 -15.05 -12.79 -26.27
N SER A 7 -14.48 -12.82 -25.07
CA SER A 7 -14.99 -12.08 -23.90
C SER A 7 -14.03 -10.98 -23.43
N LEU A 8 -13.18 -10.46 -24.32
CA LEU A 8 -12.48 -9.21 -24.06
C LEU A 8 -13.46 -8.05 -24.26
N PRO A 9 -13.56 -7.09 -23.32
CA PRO A 9 -14.45 -5.95 -23.49
C PRO A 9 -13.99 -5.14 -24.71
N PRO A 10 -14.91 -4.61 -25.54
CA PRO A 10 -14.56 -3.73 -26.63
C PRO A 10 -13.90 -2.45 -26.10
N ILE A 11 -13.09 -1.83 -26.95
CA ILE A 11 -12.38 -0.57 -26.68
C ILE A 11 -13.40 0.49 -26.23
N ALA A 12 -13.39 0.86 -24.96
CA ALA A 12 -14.12 2.03 -24.49
C ALA A 12 -13.29 3.28 -24.80
N SER A 13 -13.80 4.14 -25.68
CA SER A 13 -13.27 5.47 -25.91
C SER A 13 -13.51 6.32 -24.66
N PHE A 14 -12.45 6.65 -23.93
CA PHE A 14 -12.54 7.61 -22.83
C PHE A 14 -12.89 9.00 -23.38
N PRO A 15 -13.85 9.73 -22.77
CA PRO A 15 -14.16 11.09 -23.18
C PRO A 15 -12.99 12.01 -22.86
N THR A 16 -12.51 12.72 -23.87
CA THR A 16 -11.50 13.77 -23.74
C THR A 16 -12.13 14.94 -22.98
N LEU A 17 -11.71 15.20 -21.75
CA LEU A 17 -12.09 16.41 -21.02
C LEU A 17 -11.45 17.62 -21.72
N ALA A 18 -12.28 18.45 -22.35
CA ALA A 18 -11.86 19.69 -22.98
C ALA A 18 -11.53 20.75 -21.92
N VAL A 19 -10.31 21.30 -21.98
CA VAL A 19 -9.90 22.48 -21.23
C VAL A 19 -10.39 23.73 -21.96
N PRO A 20 -11.03 24.72 -21.31
CA PRO A 20 -11.50 25.92 -21.97
C PRO A 20 -10.33 26.82 -22.38
N ALA A 21 -10.39 27.33 -23.62
CA ALA A 21 -9.41 28.23 -24.20
C ALA A 21 -9.51 29.63 -23.56
N ASN A 22 -8.39 30.14 -23.07
CA ASN A 22 -8.24 31.53 -22.63
C ASN A 22 -7.93 32.40 -23.85
N THR A 23 -8.75 33.43 -24.05
CA THR A 23 -8.60 34.46 -25.07
C THR A 23 -7.73 35.60 -24.56
N SER A 24 -6.69 35.97 -25.30
CA SER A 24 -6.20 37.34 -25.42
C SER A 24 -5.24 37.43 -26.62
N GLY A 25 -5.44 38.47 -27.42
CA GLY A 25 -4.88 38.58 -28.76
C GLY A 25 -3.74 39.60 -28.91
N ALA A 26 -3.35 39.69 -30.19
CA ALA A 26 -2.68 40.77 -30.90
C ALA A 26 -1.14 40.87 -30.86
N GLY A 27 -0.55 40.62 -32.04
CA GLY A 27 0.41 41.54 -32.65
C GLY A 27 1.83 41.01 -32.92
N GLY A 28 2.23 40.96 -34.20
CA GLY A 28 3.66 40.97 -34.59
C GLY A 28 4.10 39.95 -35.64
N ARG A 29 4.03 40.32 -36.92
CA ARG A 29 4.63 39.61 -38.06
C ARG A 29 6.16 39.78 -38.05
N THR A 30 6.91 38.67 -38.05
CA THR A 30 8.27 38.63 -38.62
C THR A 30 8.52 37.24 -39.20
N GLN A 31 8.75 37.19 -40.53
CA GLN A 31 9.15 35.98 -41.25
C GLN A 31 10.63 35.70 -40.98
N THR A 32 10.94 34.53 -40.46
CA THR A 32 12.30 33.98 -40.52
C THR A 32 12.23 32.47 -40.74
N THR A 33 13.01 32.03 -41.72
CA THR A 33 13.09 30.71 -42.33
C THR A 33 13.34 29.58 -41.31
N SER A 34 12.42 28.63 -41.26
CA SER A 34 12.46 27.44 -40.42
C SER A 34 13.36 26.36 -41.04
N LEU A 35 14.55 26.17 -40.45
CA LEU A 35 15.29 24.91 -40.55
C LEU A 35 14.69 23.91 -39.56
N GLN A 36 13.84 23.02 -40.06
CA GLN A 36 13.31 21.89 -39.29
C GLN A 36 14.42 20.88 -39.02
N ILE A 37 15.04 20.97 -37.85
CA ILE A 37 15.70 19.82 -37.24
C ILE A 37 14.58 19.02 -36.58
N ALA A 38 14.23 17.88 -37.18
CA ALA A 38 13.26 16.94 -36.65
C ALA A 38 13.77 16.38 -35.31
N SER A 39 13.45 17.05 -34.21
CA SER A 39 13.51 16.42 -32.89
C SER A 39 12.42 15.37 -32.86
N ALA A 40 12.82 14.11 -33.02
CA ALA A 40 11.95 12.96 -32.84
C ALA A 40 11.44 12.96 -31.39
N SER A 41 10.30 13.60 -31.16
CA SER A 41 9.54 13.46 -29.93
C SER A 41 9.08 12.00 -29.87
N ARG A 42 9.80 11.16 -29.15
CA ARG A 42 9.32 9.83 -28.77
C ARG A 42 8.02 10.04 -28.00
N ARG A 43 6.89 9.77 -28.64
CA ARG A 43 5.59 9.64 -27.98
C ARG A 43 5.77 8.62 -26.85
N SER A 44 5.61 9.06 -25.60
CA SER A 44 5.61 8.16 -24.45
C SER A 44 4.47 7.16 -24.63
N GLN A 45 4.81 5.87 -24.75
CA GLN A 45 3.84 4.78 -24.87
C GLN A 45 3.07 4.63 -23.54
N ASP A 46 2.06 5.45 -23.34
CA ASP A 46 0.95 5.15 -22.44
C ASP A 46 0.05 4.14 -23.16
N ASP A 47 0.36 2.86 -23.00
CA ASP A 47 -0.56 1.80 -23.38
C ASP A 47 -0.43 0.57 -22.47
N ASP A 48 -0.56 0.80 -21.16
CA ASP A 48 -0.49 -0.24 -20.12
C ASP A 48 -1.57 -1.32 -20.32
N TYR A 49 -2.71 -0.96 -20.90
CA TYR A 49 -3.75 -1.91 -21.30
C TYR A 49 -3.22 -2.90 -22.34
N HIS A 50 -2.72 -2.39 -23.47
CA HIS A 50 -2.20 -3.26 -24.53
C HIS A 50 -0.92 -3.97 -24.11
N ALA A 51 -0.05 -3.35 -23.30
CA ALA A 51 1.15 -3.99 -22.76
C ALA A 51 0.81 -5.15 -21.82
N THR A 52 -0.14 -4.96 -20.91
CA THR A 52 -0.61 -5.99 -19.97
C THR A 52 -1.27 -7.15 -20.70
N LEU A 53 -2.17 -6.86 -21.65
CA LEU A 53 -2.81 -7.92 -22.43
C LEU A 53 -1.84 -8.65 -23.36
N LYS A 54 -0.88 -7.94 -23.98
CA LYS A 54 0.18 -8.57 -24.78
C LYS A 54 1.07 -9.47 -23.92
N ALA A 55 1.45 -9.01 -22.72
CA ALA A 55 2.20 -9.80 -21.74
C ALA A 55 1.49 -11.11 -21.39
N LEU A 56 0.19 -11.06 -21.13
CA LEU A 56 -0.62 -12.24 -20.79
C LEU A 56 -0.84 -13.18 -22.00
N ASN A 57 -1.16 -12.61 -23.17
CA ASN A 57 -1.48 -13.36 -24.39
C ASN A 57 -0.25 -14.04 -25.03
N SER A 58 0.91 -13.38 -25.05
CA SER A 58 2.12 -13.87 -25.74
C SER A 58 2.63 -15.20 -25.20
N LYS A 59 2.30 -15.57 -23.96
CA LYS A 59 2.73 -16.81 -23.30
C LYS A 59 1.57 -17.78 -23.00
N GLY A 60 0.36 -17.51 -23.51
CA GLY A 60 -0.83 -18.37 -23.33
C GLY A 60 -1.26 -18.51 -21.87
N ARG A 61 -1.07 -17.46 -21.06
CA ARG A 61 -1.27 -17.51 -19.60
C ARG A 61 -2.55 -16.81 -19.17
N PHE A 62 -3.17 -17.38 -18.15
CA PHE A 62 -4.38 -16.85 -17.54
C PHE A 62 -4.10 -16.40 -16.11
N PRO A 63 -4.70 -15.28 -15.67
CA PRO A 63 -4.60 -14.81 -14.28
C PRO A 63 -5.01 -15.91 -13.29
N ARG A 64 -4.20 -16.10 -12.24
CA ARG A 64 -4.40 -17.14 -11.23
C ARG A 64 -5.20 -16.57 -10.06
N LYS A 65 -6.46 -17.01 -9.95
CA LYS A 65 -7.33 -16.65 -8.81
C LYS A 65 -6.70 -16.98 -7.44
N SER A 66 -5.97 -18.09 -7.33
CA SER A 66 -5.30 -18.49 -6.09
C SER A 66 -4.17 -17.54 -5.65
N LEU A 67 -3.65 -16.71 -6.56
CA LEU A 67 -2.66 -15.69 -6.28
C LEU A 67 -3.27 -14.28 -6.16
N GLY A 68 -4.60 -14.14 -6.28
CA GLY A 68 -5.25 -12.83 -6.21
C GLY A 68 -4.86 -11.88 -7.35
N GLN A 69 -4.45 -12.40 -8.51
CA GLN A 69 -3.95 -11.59 -9.62
C GLN A 69 -5.07 -10.75 -10.27
N HIS A 70 -4.99 -9.43 -10.06
CA HIS A 70 -5.78 -8.40 -10.72
C HIS A 70 -4.83 -7.31 -11.24
N TYR A 71 -4.68 -7.25 -12.56
CA TYR A 71 -3.74 -6.33 -13.21
C TYR A 71 -4.39 -4.99 -13.48
N MET A 72 -3.71 -3.90 -13.10
CA MET A 72 -4.14 -2.54 -13.39
C MET A 72 -4.06 -2.30 -14.91
N LEU A 73 -5.14 -1.79 -15.48
CA LEU A 73 -5.27 -1.45 -16.90
C LEU A 73 -5.07 0.04 -17.18
N ASN A 74 -5.11 0.87 -16.14
CA ASN A 74 -5.09 2.32 -16.25
C ASN A 74 -3.80 2.90 -15.66
N SER A 75 -2.91 3.38 -16.53
CA SER A 75 -1.61 3.93 -16.13
C SER A 75 -1.72 5.19 -15.28
N GLU A 76 -2.82 5.95 -15.41
CA GLU A 76 -3.04 7.16 -14.61
C GLU A 76 -3.22 6.81 -13.13
N ILE A 77 -3.81 5.66 -12.81
CA ILE A 77 -3.95 5.20 -11.42
C ILE A 77 -2.57 4.86 -10.84
N ASN A 78 -1.69 4.22 -11.62
CA ASN A 78 -0.32 3.98 -11.17
C ASN A 78 0.46 5.28 -10.94
N LYS A 79 0.26 6.29 -11.81
CA LYS A 79 0.81 7.64 -11.61
C LYS A 79 0.26 8.28 -10.32
N GLN A 80 -1.03 8.12 -10.05
CA GLN A 80 -1.63 8.59 -8.81
C GLN A 80 -1.08 7.86 -7.57
N LEU A 81 -0.81 6.55 -7.62
CA LEU A 81 -0.11 5.83 -6.53
C LEU A 81 1.28 6.42 -6.28
N ALA A 82 2.08 6.62 -7.33
CA ALA A 82 3.41 7.20 -7.21
C ALA A 82 3.37 8.64 -6.64
N ARG A 83 2.40 9.45 -7.07
CA ARG A 83 2.16 10.80 -6.51
C ARG A 83 1.71 10.75 -5.04
N ALA A 84 0.84 9.82 -4.67
CA ALA A 84 0.38 9.67 -3.30
C ALA A 84 1.50 9.30 -2.34
N ALA A 85 2.52 8.56 -2.82
CA ALA A 85 3.75 8.25 -2.09
C ALA A 85 4.83 9.33 -2.19
N ASN A 86 4.54 10.45 -2.88
CA ASN A 86 5.49 11.49 -3.24
C ASN A 86 6.83 10.90 -3.75
N VAL A 87 6.78 9.96 -4.70
CA VAL A 87 8.01 9.32 -5.22
C VAL A 87 8.84 10.35 -5.97
N GLU A 88 10.08 10.49 -5.56
CA GLU A 88 11.06 11.43 -6.10
C GLU A 88 12.22 10.69 -6.77
N GLU A 89 13.06 11.44 -7.48
CA GLU A 89 14.27 10.89 -8.08
C GLU A 89 15.18 10.30 -6.99
N ASP A 90 15.80 9.16 -7.29
CA ASP A 90 16.70 8.43 -6.39
C ASP A 90 16.09 7.80 -5.13
N ASP A 91 14.77 7.88 -4.96
CA ASP A 91 14.06 7.09 -3.94
C ASP A 91 14.32 5.59 -4.12
N VAL A 92 14.39 4.87 -3.00
CA VAL A 92 14.34 3.40 -2.98
C VAL A 92 12.90 2.98 -2.70
N VAL A 93 12.29 2.25 -3.64
CA VAL A 93 10.89 1.82 -3.54
C VAL A 93 10.81 0.30 -3.51
N LEU A 94 10.11 -0.24 -2.51
CA LEU A 94 9.67 -1.62 -2.50
C LEU A 94 8.31 -1.73 -3.20
N GLU A 95 8.22 -2.62 -4.19
CA GLU A 95 6.98 -3.03 -4.84
C GLU A 95 6.66 -4.49 -4.52
N ILE A 96 5.43 -4.77 -4.09
CA ILE A 96 4.95 -6.11 -3.74
C ILE A 96 3.96 -6.55 -4.81
N GLY A 97 4.29 -7.63 -5.53
CA GLY A 97 3.48 -8.17 -6.62
C GLY A 97 3.56 -7.30 -7.87
N SER A 98 4.74 -7.20 -8.49
CA SER A 98 4.93 -6.37 -9.69
C SER A 98 4.07 -6.80 -10.88
N GLY A 99 3.63 -8.06 -10.93
CA GLY A 99 2.78 -8.57 -12.00
C GLY A 99 3.40 -8.36 -13.39
N THR A 100 2.73 -7.61 -14.26
CA THR A 100 3.22 -7.28 -15.61
C THR A 100 4.23 -6.12 -15.64
N GLY A 101 4.49 -5.48 -14.50
CA GLY A 101 5.41 -4.35 -14.37
C GLY A 101 4.82 -2.99 -14.73
N SER A 102 3.49 -2.86 -14.73
CA SER A 102 2.81 -1.59 -15.06
C SER A 102 3.09 -0.49 -14.01
N LEU A 103 2.97 -0.80 -12.73
CA LEU A 103 3.35 0.13 -11.66
C LEU A 103 4.88 0.31 -11.60
N THR A 104 5.65 -0.78 -11.70
CA THR A 104 7.12 -0.75 -11.80
C THR A 104 7.62 0.27 -12.84
N ASN A 105 7.02 0.29 -14.03
CA ASN A 105 7.37 1.22 -15.10
C ASN A 105 7.19 2.68 -14.69
N VAL A 106 6.08 3.00 -14.00
CA VAL A 106 5.82 4.36 -13.50
C VAL A 106 6.86 4.76 -12.45
N LEU A 107 7.16 3.87 -11.50
CA LEU A 107 8.14 4.13 -10.43
C LEU A 107 9.55 4.38 -10.98
N ILE A 108 10.00 3.56 -11.95
CA ILE A 108 11.29 3.77 -12.62
C ILE A 108 11.31 5.10 -13.40
N ASN A 109 10.21 5.45 -14.06
CA ASN A 109 10.10 6.73 -14.79
C ASN A 109 10.09 7.95 -13.87
N CYS A 110 9.70 7.80 -12.59
CA CYS A 110 9.90 8.83 -11.56
C CYS A 110 11.36 8.97 -11.12
N GLY A 111 12.26 8.10 -11.59
CA GLY A 111 13.67 8.07 -11.19
C GLY A 111 13.95 7.20 -9.97
N ALA A 112 12.97 6.44 -9.46
CA ALA A 112 13.20 5.57 -8.30
C ALA A 112 14.02 4.32 -8.66
N THR A 113 14.76 3.80 -7.68
CA THR A 113 15.31 2.44 -7.70
C THR A 113 14.29 1.49 -7.08
N VAL A 114 13.79 0.54 -7.86
CA VAL A 114 12.68 -0.34 -7.48
C VAL A 114 13.19 -1.74 -7.16
N LEU A 115 12.85 -2.21 -5.97
CA LEU A 115 12.93 -3.62 -5.57
C LEU A 115 11.53 -4.23 -5.62
N ALA A 116 11.29 -5.12 -6.57
CA ALA A 116 10.05 -5.88 -6.65
C ALA A 116 10.17 -7.24 -5.94
N ILE A 117 9.17 -7.62 -5.16
CA ILE A 117 8.99 -8.98 -4.63
C ILE A 117 7.77 -9.60 -5.33
N GLU A 118 8.01 -10.63 -6.14
CA GLU A 118 6.98 -11.29 -6.93
C GLU A 118 7.02 -12.81 -6.72
N LYS A 119 5.85 -13.38 -6.42
CA LYS A 119 5.72 -14.80 -6.06
C LYS A 119 5.56 -15.68 -7.30
N ASP A 120 4.98 -15.15 -8.38
CA ASP A 120 4.78 -15.90 -9.62
C ASP A 120 6.08 -15.92 -10.45
N PRO A 121 6.74 -17.08 -10.61
CA PRO A 121 7.98 -17.18 -11.39
C PRO A 121 7.83 -16.70 -12.84
N HIS A 122 6.64 -16.79 -13.41
CA HIS A 122 6.39 -16.30 -14.76
C HIS A 122 6.38 -14.78 -14.83
N MET A 123 5.80 -14.12 -13.83
CA MET A 123 5.80 -12.65 -13.74
C MET A 123 7.20 -12.15 -13.47
N VAL A 124 7.98 -12.84 -12.61
CA VAL A 124 9.40 -12.54 -12.41
C VAL A 124 10.19 -12.58 -13.71
N ALA A 125 10.05 -13.66 -14.49
CA ALA A 125 10.75 -13.78 -15.77
C ALA A 125 10.35 -12.64 -16.73
N LEU A 126 9.06 -12.28 -16.75
CA LEU A 126 8.53 -11.22 -17.58
C LEU A 126 9.09 -9.85 -17.23
N VAL A 127 9.03 -9.44 -15.96
CA VAL A 127 9.53 -8.12 -15.54
C VAL A 127 11.05 -8.04 -15.62
N ARG A 128 11.75 -9.16 -15.39
CA ARG A 128 13.20 -9.24 -15.59
C ARG A 128 13.59 -8.98 -17.06
N GLU A 129 12.89 -9.61 -17.99
CA GLU A 129 13.08 -9.38 -19.44
C GLU A 129 12.71 -7.95 -19.82
N ARG A 130 11.56 -7.45 -19.32
CA ARG A 130 11.06 -6.10 -19.64
C ARG A 130 12.00 -4.98 -19.20
N PHE A 131 12.67 -5.14 -18.07
CA PHE A 131 13.51 -4.11 -17.45
C PHE A 131 14.99 -4.52 -17.41
N GLU A 132 15.43 -5.45 -18.26
CA GLU A 132 16.82 -5.94 -18.31
C GLU A 132 17.84 -4.82 -18.52
N SER A 133 17.48 -3.78 -19.28
CA SER A 133 18.34 -2.64 -19.58
C SER A 133 18.34 -1.55 -18.51
N SER A 134 17.60 -1.74 -17.40
CA SER A 134 17.45 -0.74 -16.34
C SER A 134 18.23 -1.14 -15.09
N ASP A 135 19.28 -0.37 -14.77
CA ASP A 135 20.04 -0.53 -13.51
C ASP A 135 19.24 -0.13 -12.26
N ARG A 136 18.07 0.51 -12.46
CA ARG A 136 17.15 0.93 -11.39
C ARG A 136 16.14 -0.14 -10.98
N PHE A 137 16.23 -1.36 -11.49
CA PHE A 137 15.25 -2.42 -11.20
C PHE A 137 15.88 -3.72 -10.72
N LYS A 138 15.31 -4.29 -9.66
CA LYS A 138 15.62 -5.64 -9.19
C LYS A 138 14.34 -6.37 -8.82
N VAL A 139 14.21 -7.62 -9.24
CA VAL A 139 13.08 -8.50 -8.88
C VAL A 139 13.56 -9.73 -8.12
N LEU A 140 12.90 -10.02 -6.98
CA LEU A 140 13.08 -11.20 -6.16
C LEU A 140 11.89 -12.14 -6.34
N GLN A 141 12.17 -13.43 -6.58
CA GLN A 141 11.14 -14.46 -6.68
C GLN A 141 10.82 -15.03 -5.29
N GLU A 142 10.04 -14.30 -4.50
CA GLU A 142 9.74 -14.67 -3.11
C GLU A 142 8.28 -14.43 -2.75
N ASP A 143 7.84 -15.08 -1.68
CA ASP A 143 6.58 -14.77 -1.02
C ASP A 143 6.83 -13.65 -0.01
N ILE A 144 6.21 -12.49 -0.19
CA ILE A 144 6.40 -11.33 0.69
C ILE A 144 6.16 -11.66 2.16
N VAL A 145 5.20 -12.53 2.48
CA VAL A 145 4.86 -12.90 3.86
C VAL A 145 5.99 -13.73 4.53
N LYS A 146 6.90 -14.27 3.73
CA LYS A 146 8.06 -15.07 4.19
C LYS A 146 9.40 -14.38 3.91
N CYS A 147 9.38 -13.22 3.26
CA CYS A 147 10.57 -12.53 2.80
C CYS A 147 11.27 -11.80 3.95
N HIS A 148 12.59 -11.88 3.99
CA HIS A 148 13.41 -11.09 4.91
C HIS A 148 13.71 -9.72 4.31
N ILE A 149 12.68 -8.87 4.23
CA ILE A 149 12.71 -7.56 3.56
C ILE A 149 13.94 -6.73 3.96
N ARG A 150 14.28 -6.71 5.26
CA ARG A 150 15.42 -5.98 5.80
C ARG A 150 16.72 -6.32 5.05
N SER A 151 17.01 -7.61 4.91
CA SER A 151 18.24 -8.09 4.28
C SER A 151 18.40 -7.64 2.83
N HIS A 152 17.30 -7.35 2.13
CA HIS A 152 17.33 -6.92 0.74
C HIS A 152 17.38 -5.40 0.58
N ILE A 153 16.74 -4.65 1.48
CA ILE A 153 16.66 -3.19 1.38
C ILE A 153 17.86 -2.49 2.02
N PHE A 154 18.39 -2.99 3.13
CA PHE A 154 19.51 -2.36 3.83
C PHE A 154 20.71 -2.06 2.92
N PRO A 155 21.22 -3.01 2.10
CA PRO A 155 22.35 -2.73 1.21
C PRO A 155 22.08 -1.60 0.19
N MET A 156 20.82 -1.47 -0.24
CA MET A 156 20.41 -0.42 -1.17
C MET A 156 20.36 0.95 -0.49
N LEU A 157 19.91 0.99 0.77
CA LEU A 157 19.89 2.22 1.58
C LEU A 157 21.29 2.64 2.02
N GLU A 158 22.15 1.72 2.46
CA GLU A 158 23.53 2.04 2.87
C GLU A 158 24.32 2.72 1.75
N SER A 159 24.22 2.19 0.52
CA SER A 159 24.86 2.78 -0.65
C SER A 159 24.41 4.22 -0.92
N ARG A 160 23.16 4.55 -0.61
CA ARG A 160 22.57 5.89 -0.80
C ARG A 160 22.83 6.83 0.38
N ASN A 161 22.78 6.32 1.60
CA ASN A 161 23.08 7.08 2.82
C ASN A 161 24.55 7.45 2.92
N ALA A 162 25.46 6.64 2.36
CA ALA A 162 26.87 7.03 2.23
C ALA A 162 27.08 8.29 1.36
N LEU A 163 26.13 8.60 0.48
CA LEU A 163 26.17 9.77 -0.42
C LEU A 163 25.39 10.98 0.11
N ASN A 164 24.59 10.82 1.16
CA ASN A 164 23.66 11.83 1.66
C ASN A 164 23.83 12.09 3.16
N ALA A 165 23.77 13.35 3.59
CA ALA A 165 23.92 13.72 5.00
C ALA A 165 22.69 13.36 5.88
N SER A 166 21.57 12.97 5.27
CA SER A 166 20.33 12.60 5.95
C SER A 166 20.04 11.10 5.76
N SER A 167 19.49 10.46 6.80
CA SER A 167 19.10 9.05 6.76
C SER A 167 17.87 8.87 5.86
N ILE A 168 18.10 8.48 4.61
CA ILE A 168 17.05 8.14 3.64
C ILE A 168 16.40 6.84 4.08
N ARG A 169 15.06 6.85 4.15
CA ARG A 169 14.21 5.69 4.35
C ARG A 169 13.52 5.35 3.04
N ALA A 170 13.38 4.06 2.74
CA ALA A 170 12.67 3.58 1.57
C ALA A 170 11.17 3.93 1.64
N LYS A 171 10.47 3.75 0.54
CA LYS A 171 9.00 3.80 0.46
C LYS A 171 8.46 2.45 0.00
N VAL A 172 7.21 2.15 0.31
CA VAL A 172 6.49 1.01 -0.28
C VAL A 172 5.38 1.56 -1.15
N VAL A 173 5.30 1.14 -2.42
CA VAL A 173 4.22 1.51 -3.34
C VAL A 173 3.76 0.25 -4.05
N SER A 174 2.50 -0.16 -3.87
CA SER A 174 2.05 -1.46 -4.40
C SER A 174 0.55 -1.54 -4.69
N ASN A 175 0.21 -2.19 -5.80
CA ASN A 175 -1.11 -2.75 -6.06
C ASN A 175 -1.15 -4.17 -5.49
N LEU A 176 -1.66 -4.33 -4.26
CA LEU A 176 -1.52 -5.60 -3.55
C LEU A 176 -2.51 -6.67 -4.04
N PRO A 177 -2.08 -7.94 -4.09
CA PRO A 177 -3.01 -9.05 -4.15
C PRO A 177 -3.97 -9.02 -2.96
N PHE A 178 -5.27 -9.06 -3.23
CA PHE A 178 -6.31 -8.79 -2.22
C PHE A 178 -6.36 -9.78 -1.06
N ASN A 179 -5.76 -10.97 -1.21
CA ASN A 179 -5.77 -12.02 -0.20
C ASN A 179 -4.67 -11.89 0.87
N ILE A 180 -3.73 -10.94 0.73
CA ILE A 180 -2.58 -10.81 1.65
C ILE A 180 -2.50 -9.46 2.36
N SER A 181 -3.47 -8.56 2.15
CA SER A 181 -3.44 -7.17 2.64
C SER A 181 -3.15 -7.05 4.13
N THR A 182 -3.80 -7.88 4.97
CA THR A 182 -3.61 -7.83 6.43
C THR A 182 -2.21 -8.30 6.85
N ASP A 183 -1.69 -9.34 6.22
CA ASP A 183 -0.37 -9.89 6.54
C ASP A 183 0.74 -8.92 6.11
N VAL A 184 0.58 -8.29 4.93
CA VAL A 184 1.50 -7.26 4.43
C VAL A 184 1.49 -6.03 5.35
N VAL A 185 0.32 -5.53 5.76
CA VAL A 185 0.24 -4.41 6.72
C VAL A 185 0.90 -4.77 8.06
N LYS A 186 0.65 -5.97 8.59
CA LYS A 186 1.29 -6.43 9.83
C LYS A 186 2.81 -6.55 9.73
N LEU A 187 3.30 -6.91 8.55
CA LEU A 187 4.73 -7.03 8.26
C LEU A 187 5.42 -5.66 8.15
N LEU A 188 4.81 -4.73 7.42
CA LEU A 188 5.46 -3.47 7.02
C LEU A 188 5.38 -2.37 8.06
N LEU A 189 4.23 -2.15 8.70
CA LEU A 189 4.05 -0.97 9.56
C LEU A 189 5.05 -0.89 10.73
N PRO A 190 5.48 -1.99 11.38
CA PRO A 190 6.51 -1.92 12.42
C PRO A 190 7.92 -1.54 11.92
N MET A 191 8.14 -1.44 10.61
CA MET A 191 9.44 -1.16 9.99
C MET A 191 9.64 0.33 9.70
N GLY A 192 9.19 1.22 10.60
CA GLY A 192 9.36 2.67 10.47
C GLY A 192 10.81 3.15 10.48
N ASP A 193 11.75 2.31 10.88
CA ASP A 193 13.19 2.54 10.77
C ASP A 193 13.72 2.33 9.33
N ILE A 194 13.00 1.57 8.50
CA ILE A 194 13.37 1.29 7.10
C ILE A 194 12.52 2.11 6.15
N PHE A 195 11.20 2.17 6.40
CA PHE A 195 10.25 2.82 5.52
C PHE A 195 9.74 4.12 6.12
N SER A 196 9.62 5.15 5.29
CA SER A 196 8.98 6.41 5.64
C SER A 196 7.47 6.35 5.44
N GLU A 197 7.05 5.72 4.35
CA GLU A 197 5.68 5.69 3.92
C GLU A 197 5.34 4.38 3.19
N VAL A 198 4.13 3.90 3.40
CA VAL A 198 3.56 2.72 2.75
C VAL A 198 2.28 3.12 2.03
N VAL A 199 2.26 3.02 0.71
CA VAL A 199 1.12 3.37 -0.15
C VAL A 199 0.63 2.13 -0.86
N LEU A 200 -0.60 1.72 -0.56
CA LEU A 200 -1.17 0.47 -1.02
C LEU A 200 -2.49 0.73 -1.72
N LEU A 201 -2.69 0.07 -2.86
CA LEU A 201 -4.01 -0.15 -3.41
C LEU A 201 -4.56 -1.47 -2.86
N LEU A 202 -5.71 -1.39 -2.19
CA LEU A 202 -6.39 -2.48 -1.50
C LEU A 202 -7.84 -2.59 -1.95
N GLN A 203 -8.55 -3.65 -1.58
CA GLN A 203 -10.02 -3.67 -1.66
C GLN A 203 -10.60 -2.54 -0.81
N GLU A 204 -11.67 -1.91 -1.31
CA GLU A 204 -12.34 -0.77 -0.66
C GLU A 204 -12.69 -1.05 0.81
N GLU A 205 -13.35 -2.18 1.09
CA GLU A 205 -13.73 -2.57 2.46
C GLU A 205 -12.51 -2.71 3.39
N THR A 206 -11.38 -3.16 2.85
CA THR A 206 -10.15 -3.35 3.63
C THR A 206 -9.45 -2.03 3.87
N ALA A 207 -9.42 -1.15 2.86
CA ALA A 207 -8.91 0.22 2.97
C ALA A 207 -9.68 1.01 4.03
N VAL A 208 -11.01 1.05 3.92
CA VAL A 208 -11.90 1.69 4.91
C VAL A 208 -11.65 1.12 6.29
N ARG A 209 -11.59 -0.22 6.44
CA ARG A 209 -11.30 -0.84 7.73
C ARG A 209 -9.95 -0.44 8.32
N PHE A 210 -8.92 -0.19 7.52
CA PHE A 210 -7.60 0.22 8.05
C PHE A 210 -7.54 1.69 8.42
N VAL A 211 -8.22 2.56 7.68
CA VAL A 211 -8.15 4.02 7.87
C VAL A 211 -9.22 4.53 8.81
N GLU A 212 -10.48 4.12 8.64
CA GLU A 212 -11.61 4.67 9.38
C GLU A 212 -11.72 4.04 10.78
N SER A 213 -10.94 4.55 11.72
CA SER A 213 -10.99 4.19 13.14
C SER A 213 -12.04 4.97 13.94
N SER A 214 -12.69 5.98 13.33
CA SER A 214 -13.60 6.93 13.99
C SER A 214 -14.91 6.31 14.47
N LEU A 215 -15.17 5.07 14.09
CA LEU A 215 -16.43 4.41 14.27
C LEU A 215 -16.23 3.28 15.29
N ARG A 216 -16.56 3.57 16.57
CA ARG A 216 -16.80 2.59 17.66
C ARG A 216 -17.94 1.64 17.28
N THR A 217 -17.71 0.90 16.20
CA THR A 217 -18.68 0.12 15.46
C THR A 217 -18.31 -1.33 15.54
N SER A 218 -19.25 -2.16 15.09
CA SER A 218 -19.03 -3.60 14.99
C SER A 218 -17.86 -3.99 14.09
N GLU A 219 -17.26 -3.09 13.30
CA GLU A 219 -16.11 -3.38 12.44
C GLU A 219 -14.74 -2.99 13.02
N TYR A 220 -14.71 -2.39 14.21
CA TYR A 220 -13.46 -2.10 14.91
C TYR A 220 -12.80 -3.39 15.41
N ARG A 221 -11.50 -3.55 15.15
CA ARG A 221 -10.73 -4.79 15.36
C ARG A 221 -9.33 -4.49 15.91
N PRO A 222 -8.58 -5.50 16.39
CA PRO A 222 -7.19 -5.33 16.79
C PRO A 222 -6.29 -4.69 15.71
N ILE A 223 -6.61 -4.89 14.43
CA ILE A 223 -5.83 -4.31 13.34
C ILE A 223 -5.92 -2.79 13.30
N ASN A 224 -7.04 -2.19 13.72
CA ASN A 224 -7.18 -0.73 13.81
C ASN A 224 -6.20 -0.15 14.82
N ILE A 225 -6.10 -0.78 16.00
CA ILE A 225 -5.14 -0.40 17.04
C ILE A 225 -3.72 -0.58 16.54
N PHE A 226 -3.43 -1.70 15.85
CA PHE A 226 -2.12 -1.98 15.25
C PHE A 226 -1.70 -0.91 14.23
N VAL A 227 -2.59 -0.58 13.29
CA VAL A 227 -2.32 0.43 12.26
C VAL A 227 -2.03 1.80 12.90
N ASN A 228 -2.90 2.24 13.81
CA ASN A 228 -2.75 3.54 14.49
C ASN A 228 -1.55 3.58 15.44
N PHE A 229 -1.11 2.44 15.98
CA PHE A 229 0.07 2.37 16.83
C PHE A 229 1.34 2.71 16.02
N TYR A 230 1.47 2.12 14.84
CA TYR A 230 2.70 2.22 14.02
C TYR A 230 2.67 3.32 12.96
N SER A 231 1.50 3.86 12.62
CA SER A 231 1.37 4.78 11.48
C SER A 231 0.25 5.80 11.65
N GLU A 232 0.24 6.77 10.75
CA GLU A 232 -0.87 7.68 10.48
C GLU A 232 -1.54 7.22 9.17
N PRO A 233 -2.67 6.48 9.23
CA PRO A 233 -3.36 6.00 8.04
C PRO A 233 -4.20 7.11 7.40
N GLU A 234 -4.26 7.16 6.07
CA GLU A 234 -5.10 8.10 5.33
C GLU A 234 -5.71 7.41 4.10
N TYR A 235 -6.99 7.69 3.84
CA TYR A 235 -7.69 7.25 2.65
C TYR A 235 -7.54 8.32 1.58
N LYS A 236 -6.97 7.97 0.42
CA LYS A 236 -6.71 8.96 -0.64
C LYS A 236 -7.85 9.05 -1.63
N PHE A 237 -8.19 7.94 -2.29
CA PHE A 237 -9.26 7.89 -3.30
C PHE A 237 -9.69 6.46 -3.62
N SER A 238 -10.92 6.31 -4.11
CA SER A 238 -11.46 5.06 -4.63
C SER A 238 -11.06 4.81 -6.08
N VAL A 239 -10.97 3.55 -6.45
CA VAL A 239 -10.60 3.04 -7.75
C VAL A 239 -11.66 2.04 -8.22
N PRO A 240 -12.43 2.37 -9.27
CA PRO A 240 -13.43 1.47 -9.81
C PRO A 240 -12.83 0.16 -10.29
N ARG A 241 -13.48 -0.96 -9.95
CA ARG A 241 -13.08 -2.33 -10.34
C ARG A 241 -12.93 -2.54 -11.86
N THR A 242 -13.55 -1.69 -12.68
CA THR A 242 -13.45 -1.70 -14.15
C THR A 242 -12.04 -1.37 -14.65
N ASN A 243 -11.16 -0.82 -13.80
CA ASN A 243 -9.76 -0.55 -14.13
C ASN A 243 -8.86 -1.80 -14.03
N PHE A 244 -9.40 -2.99 -13.74
CA PHE A 244 -8.59 -4.20 -13.55
C PHE A 244 -8.96 -5.34 -14.51
N PHE A 245 -7.97 -6.18 -14.80
CA PHE A 245 -8.16 -7.47 -15.46
C PHE A 245 -7.51 -8.62 -14.68
N PRO A 246 -8.24 -9.71 -14.36
CA PRO A 246 -9.69 -9.81 -14.43
C PRO A 246 -10.34 -8.78 -13.51
N GLN A 247 -11.57 -8.38 -13.80
CA GLN A 247 -12.31 -7.46 -12.93
C GLN A 247 -12.60 -8.15 -11.57
N PRO A 248 -12.25 -7.52 -10.43
CA PRO A 248 -12.60 -8.03 -9.12
C PRO A 248 -14.08 -7.84 -8.80
N ASN A 249 -14.55 -8.47 -7.71
CA ASN A 249 -15.95 -8.38 -7.30
C ASN A 249 -16.30 -7.03 -6.65
N VAL A 250 -15.32 -6.37 -6.05
CA VAL A 250 -15.46 -5.12 -5.30
C VAL A 250 -14.54 -4.06 -5.87
N ASP A 251 -14.85 -2.79 -5.60
CA ASP A 251 -13.95 -1.69 -5.89
C ASP A 251 -12.70 -1.73 -4.99
N ALA A 252 -11.72 -0.94 -5.37
CA ALA A 252 -10.46 -0.79 -4.67
C ALA A 252 -10.28 0.65 -4.18
N ALA A 253 -9.32 0.88 -3.28
CA ALA A 253 -8.94 2.20 -2.83
C ALA A 253 -7.44 2.29 -2.62
N VAL A 254 -6.92 3.50 -2.78
CA VAL A 254 -5.55 3.86 -2.42
C VAL A 254 -5.54 4.42 -1.02
N VAL A 255 -4.70 3.84 -0.16
CA VAL A 255 -4.45 4.29 1.20
C VAL A 255 -2.97 4.51 1.43
N THR A 256 -2.65 5.45 2.30
CA THR A 256 -1.28 5.72 2.75
C THR A 256 -1.15 5.45 4.23
N PHE A 257 0.03 5.00 4.64
CA PHE A 257 0.43 4.85 6.03
C PHE A 257 1.77 5.54 6.19
N LYS A 258 1.76 6.72 6.82
CA LYS A 258 3.00 7.40 7.19
C LYS A 258 3.54 6.73 8.46
N LEU A 259 4.73 6.12 8.38
CA LEU A 259 5.25 5.31 9.48
C LEU A 259 5.91 6.17 10.54
N LYS A 260 5.55 5.90 11.80
CA LYS A 260 6.13 6.52 12.99
C LYS A 260 7.52 5.96 13.24
N GLN A 261 8.40 6.78 13.81
CA GLN A 261 9.66 6.25 14.35
C GLN A 261 9.42 5.63 15.73
N ALA A 262 10.35 4.79 16.19
CA ALA A 262 10.23 4.14 17.49
C ALA A 262 10.08 5.13 18.66
N SER A 263 10.65 6.34 18.53
CA SER A 263 10.50 7.43 19.50
C SER A 263 9.06 7.96 19.61
N ASP A 264 8.27 7.81 18.55
CA ASP A 264 6.94 8.39 18.41
C ASP A 264 5.84 7.34 18.66
N TYR A 265 6.22 6.10 18.95
CA TYR A 265 5.28 5.05 19.33
C TYR A 265 4.61 5.40 20.66
N PRO A 266 3.32 5.05 20.82
CA PRO A 266 2.65 5.21 22.10
C PRO A 266 3.44 4.53 23.23
N SER A 267 3.65 5.25 24.33
CA SER A 267 4.47 4.78 25.46
C SER A 267 3.80 3.61 26.17
N VAL A 268 4.26 2.38 25.89
CA VAL A 268 3.82 1.15 26.54
C VAL A 268 5.01 0.39 27.12
N VAL A 269 4.82 -0.29 28.27
CA VAL A 269 5.90 -1.05 28.94
C VAL A 269 6.56 -2.07 28.00
N SER A 270 5.76 -2.74 27.17
CA SER A 270 6.24 -3.63 26.12
C SER A 270 5.21 -3.68 25.00
N THR A 271 5.66 -3.52 23.76
CA THR A 271 4.81 -3.67 22.57
C THR A 271 4.23 -5.08 22.48
N LYS A 272 5.02 -6.10 22.86
CA LYS A 272 4.57 -7.49 22.85
C LYS A 272 3.42 -7.73 23.84
N SER A 273 3.54 -7.25 25.08
CA SER A 273 2.46 -7.39 26.07
C SER A 273 1.24 -6.56 25.69
N PHE A 274 1.46 -5.35 25.17
CA PHE A 274 0.39 -4.47 24.69
C PHE A 274 -0.47 -5.15 23.62
N PHE A 275 0.14 -5.65 22.54
CA PHE A 275 -0.62 -6.32 21.49
C PHE A 275 -1.22 -7.66 21.95
N SER A 276 -0.59 -8.35 22.90
CA SER A 276 -1.19 -9.54 23.52
C SER A 276 -2.48 -9.18 24.28
N MET A 277 -2.48 -8.08 25.04
CA MET A 277 -3.66 -7.56 25.74
C MET A 277 -4.74 -7.08 24.76
N VAL A 278 -4.37 -6.34 23.72
CA VAL A 278 -5.31 -5.90 22.68
C VAL A 278 -5.97 -7.12 22.02
N ASN A 279 -5.21 -8.11 21.56
CA ASN A 279 -5.78 -9.31 20.95
C ASN A 279 -6.71 -10.06 21.93
N SER A 280 -6.32 -10.13 23.20
CA SER A 280 -7.12 -10.73 24.27
C SER A 280 -8.46 -10.01 24.48
N ALA A 281 -8.47 -8.68 24.43
CA ALA A 281 -9.67 -7.87 24.57
C ALA A 281 -10.73 -8.27 23.53
N PHE A 282 -10.32 -8.46 22.27
CA PHE A 282 -11.21 -8.79 21.15
C PHE A 282 -11.54 -10.28 21.00
N SER A 283 -11.19 -11.13 21.98
CA SER A 283 -11.44 -12.59 21.92
C SER A 283 -12.93 -12.98 21.86
N GLY A 284 -13.87 -12.08 22.17
CA GLY A 284 -15.30 -12.33 22.06
C GLY A 284 -16.09 -11.10 21.59
N LYS A 285 -16.89 -11.26 20.53
CA LYS A 285 -17.62 -10.17 19.83
C LYS A 285 -18.60 -9.33 20.66
N ARG A 286 -18.87 -9.67 21.92
CA ARG A 286 -19.85 -9.00 22.79
C ARG A 286 -19.44 -8.99 24.26
N LYS A 287 -18.20 -9.41 24.57
CA LYS A 287 -17.72 -9.49 25.95
C LYS A 287 -17.23 -8.11 26.40
N MET A 288 -17.59 -7.74 27.62
CA MET A 288 -16.98 -6.59 28.30
C MET A 288 -15.49 -6.85 28.55
N LEU A 289 -14.68 -5.80 28.61
CA LEU A 289 -13.23 -5.89 28.81
C LEU A 289 -12.83 -6.72 30.03
N ARG A 290 -13.52 -6.52 31.16
CA ARG A 290 -13.34 -7.31 32.39
C ARG A 290 -13.50 -8.83 32.22
N ARG A 291 -14.31 -9.27 31.25
CA ARG A 291 -14.51 -10.69 30.91
C ARG A 291 -13.51 -11.17 29.87
N SER A 292 -13.14 -10.33 28.92
CA SER A 292 -12.18 -10.67 27.87
C SER A 292 -10.74 -10.73 28.38
N LEU A 293 -10.39 -9.96 29.41
CA LEU A 293 -9.03 -9.86 29.94
C LEU A 293 -8.78 -10.69 31.21
N GLN A 294 -9.77 -11.47 31.67
CA GLN A 294 -9.71 -12.19 32.95
C GLN A 294 -8.57 -13.24 33.05
N HIS A 295 -7.97 -13.64 31.93
CA HIS A 295 -6.79 -14.52 31.91
C HIS A 295 -5.47 -13.77 32.11
N ILE A 296 -5.48 -12.44 32.02
CA ILE A 296 -4.32 -11.58 32.26
C ILE A 296 -4.26 -11.21 33.74
N CYS A 297 -5.37 -10.72 34.30
CA CYS A 297 -5.51 -10.42 35.72
C CYS A 297 -6.96 -10.63 36.20
N PRO A 298 -7.20 -10.77 37.50
CA PRO A 298 -8.55 -10.96 38.04
C PRO A 298 -9.51 -9.81 37.69
N SER A 299 -10.80 -10.13 37.52
CA SER A 299 -11.83 -9.18 37.06
C SER A 299 -11.92 -7.90 37.89
N ASN A 300 -11.72 -7.99 39.21
CA ASN A 300 -11.74 -6.84 40.11
C ASN A 300 -10.55 -5.90 39.89
N GLU A 301 -9.40 -6.40 39.45
CA GLU A 301 -8.23 -5.57 39.12
C GLU A 301 -8.42 -4.87 37.78
N ILE A 302 -9.03 -5.56 36.81
CA ILE A 302 -9.40 -4.97 35.52
C ILE A 302 -10.41 -3.84 35.73
N GLU A 303 -11.42 -4.04 36.58
CA GLU A 303 -12.40 -2.99 36.89
C GLU A 303 -11.72 -1.76 37.54
N ARG A 304 -10.82 -1.96 38.52
CA ARG A 304 -10.01 -0.86 39.09
C ARG A 304 -9.13 -0.18 38.04
N ALA A 305 -8.54 -0.94 37.12
CA ALA A 305 -7.70 -0.39 36.06
C ALA A 305 -8.50 0.42 35.03
N LEU A 306 -9.72 -0.02 34.70
CA LEU A 306 -10.65 0.72 33.86
C LEU A 306 -11.06 2.03 34.52
N GLU A 307 -11.42 2.00 35.81
CA GLU A 307 -11.73 3.21 36.58
C GLU A 307 -10.54 4.17 36.63
N GLY A 308 -9.33 3.67 36.90
CA GLY A 308 -8.10 4.46 36.89
C GLY A 308 -7.74 5.05 35.52
N ALA A 309 -8.20 4.44 34.42
CA ALA A 309 -8.06 4.97 33.07
C ALA A 309 -9.18 5.94 32.66
N GLY A 310 -10.22 6.11 33.50
CA GLY A 310 -11.42 6.89 33.15
C GLY A 310 -12.35 6.18 32.17
N ILE A 311 -12.30 4.85 32.11
CA ILE A 311 -13.07 4.00 31.19
C ILE A 311 -14.19 3.31 31.97
N PRO A 312 -15.46 3.30 31.49
CA PRO A 312 -16.53 2.56 32.13
C PRO A 312 -16.20 1.06 32.32
N THR A 313 -16.50 0.50 33.49
CA THR A 313 -16.27 -0.94 33.79
C THR A 313 -17.10 -1.88 32.90
N THR A 314 -18.16 -1.35 32.29
CA THR A 314 -19.03 -2.02 31.33
C THR A 314 -18.52 -1.93 29.89
N SER A 315 -17.42 -1.23 29.63
CA SER A 315 -16.94 -0.99 28.28
C SER A 315 -16.52 -2.24 27.55
N ARG A 316 -16.70 -2.19 26.23
CA ARG A 316 -16.31 -3.23 25.29
C ARG A 316 -15.09 -2.81 24.47
N PRO A 317 -14.29 -3.76 23.95
CA PRO A 317 -13.09 -3.45 23.19
C PRO A 317 -13.32 -2.49 22.01
N GLU A 318 -14.43 -2.63 21.30
CA GLU A 318 -14.79 -1.76 20.16
C GLU A 318 -15.11 -0.31 20.54
N GLU A 319 -15.25 -0.01 21.83
CA GLU A 319 -15.54 1.34 22.34
C GLU A 319 -14.26 2.12 22.68
N LEU A 320 -13.10 1.47 22.72
CA LEU A 320 -11.83 2.07 23.12
C LEU A 320 -11.01 2.53 21.92
N ALA A 321 -10.42 3.71 22.04
CA ALA A 321 -9.38 4.19 21.13
C ALA A 321 -7.99 3.66 21.53
N LEU A 322 -6.99 3.89 20.68
CA LEU A 322 -5.59 3.52 20.95
C LEU A 322 -5.11 4.05 22.31
N ASP A 323 -5.36 5.32 22.61
CA ASP A 323 -4.91 5.94 23.86
C ASP A 323 -5.57 5.32 25.09
N ASP A 324 -6.82 4.88 24.98
CA ASP A 324 -7.53 4.17 26.05
C ASP A 324 -6.87 2.81 26.33
N PHE A 325 -6.53 2.06 25.27
CA PHE A 325 -5.79 0.81 25.39
C PHE A 325 -4.39 1.02 26.00
N VAL A 326 -3.68 2.08 25.62
CA VAL A 326 -2.34 2.41 26.14
C VAL A 326 -2.41 2.71 27.64
N LYS A 327 -3.37 3.55 28.06
CA LYS A 327 -3.60 3.85 29.49
C LYS A 327 -3.94 2.58 30.27
N LEU A 328 -4.90 1.79 29.80
CA LEU A 328 -5.33 0.55 30.44
C LEU A 328 -4.16 -0.44 30.59
N HIS A 329 -3.38 -0.64 29.53
CA HIS A 329 -2.20 -1.52 29.56
C HIS A 329 -1.20 -1.09 30.63
N ASN A 330 -0.88 0.21 30.68
CA ASN A 330 0.14 0.71 31.60
C ASN A 330 -0.31 0.66 33.06
N ILE A 331 -1.61 0.77 33.34
CA ILE A 331 -2.14 0.56 34.70
C ILE A 331 -2.06 -0.91 35.08
N ILE A 332 -2.49 -1.82 34.20
CA ILE A 332 -2.43 -3.27 34.45
C ILE A 332 -0.98 -3.74 34.65
N ALA A 333 -0.03 -3.24 33.85
CA ALA A 333 1.37 -3.66 33.91
C ALA A 333 2.13 -3.14 35.16
N ARG A 334 1.55 -2.21 35.93
CA ARG A 334 2.14 -1.65 37.16
C ARG A 334 1.53 -2.22 38.44
N ALA A 335 0.40 -2.93 38.32
CA ALA A 335 -0.30 -3.59 39.44
C ALA A 335 0.37 -4.92 39.79
#